data_AF-A0A4R3RDZ8-F1
#
_entry.id   AF-A0A4R3RDZ8-F1
#
_cell.length_a   1.000
_cell.length_b   1.000
_cell.length_c   1.000
_cell.angle_alpha   90.00
_cell.angle_beta   90.00
_cell.angle_gamma   90.00
#
_symmetry.space_group_name_H-M   'P 1'
#
loop_
_entity.id
_entity.type
_entity.pdbx_description
1 polymer ?
#
loop_
_entity_poly.entity_id
_entity_poly.type
_entity_poly.pdbx_seq_one_letter_code
_entity_poly.pdbx_strand_id
1 'polypeptide(L)'
;MITPIPSSDGSGYASLLAELKERIRTARLQASVAVNRELILLYWSIGREILARQTAEGWGARVIDRLAADLRRDFPDMPGLSPRNLKYMRAFAEAFPKEEIVQQVVAQLPWGHNVKLVEALKDPAERLWYARQAFEHGWSRSCP
;
A
#
# COMPACT_ATOMS: atom_id res chain seq x y z
N MET A 1 55.98 -22.46 -24.80
CA MET A 1 55.76 -21.77 -23.50
C MET A 1 54.28 -21.49 -23.39
N ILE A 2 53.60 -22.12 -22.44
CA ILE A 2 52.17 -21.92 -22.18
C ILE A 2 52.08 -20.73 -21.21
N THR A 3 51.56 -19.61 -21.67
CA THR A 3 51.29 -18.44 -20.83
C THR A 3 50.19 -18.82 -19.83
N PRO A 4 50.40 -18.68 -18.51
CA PRO A 4 49.32 -18.94 -17.57
C PRO A 4 48.28 -17.84 -17.74
N ILE A 5 47.04 -18.24 -17.98
CA ILE A 5 45.88 -17.35 -17.91
C ILE A 5 45.82 -16.89 -16.44
N PRO A 6 45.84 -15.58 -16.14
CA PRO A 6 45.67 -15.13 -14.77
C PRO A 6 44.32 -15.65 -14.28
N SER A 7 44.37 -16.50 -13.26
CA SER A 7 43.20 -16.98 -12.53
C SER A 7 42.44 -15.73 -12.09
N SER A 8 41.28 -15.47 -12.69
CA SER A 8 40.38 -14.44 -12.17
C SER A 8 39.93 -14.91 -10.80
N ASP A 9 40.57 -14.37 -9.76
CA ASP A 9 40.37 -14.74 -8.37
C ASP A 9 38.88 -14.84 -8.05
N GLY A 10 38.46 -15.94 -7.42
CA GLY A 10 37.08 -16.15 -6.97
C GLY A 10 36.53 -15.00 -6.10
N SER A 11 37.41 -14.13 -5.60
CA SER A 11 37.08 -12.87 -4.94
C SER A 11 36.37 -11.86 -5.85
N GLY A 12 36.80 -11.65 -7.10
CA GLY A 12 36.20 -10.66 -8.00
C GLY A 12 34.77 -11.02 -8.41
N TYR A 13 34.54 -12.30 -8.71
CA TYR A 13 33.21 -12.83 -9.00
C TYR A 13 32.29 -12.77 -7.77
N ALA A 14 32.78 -13.12 -6.57
CA ALA A 14 31.99 -13.06 -5.35
C ALA A 14 31.56 -11.62 -5.01
N SER A 15 32.45 -10.63 -5.17
CA SER A 15 32.12 -9.21 -4.98
C SER A 15 31.08 -8.73 -5.99
N LEU A 16 31.27 -9.02 -7.28
CA LEU A 16 30.29 -8.70 -8.32
C LEU A 16 28.91 -9.32 -8.01
N LEU A 17 28.88 -10.60 -7.61
CA LEU A 17 27.65 -11.29 -7.27
C LEU A 17 26.94 -10.66 -6.05
N ALA A 18 27.70 -10.23 -5.04
CA ALA A 18 27.14 -9.55 -3.87
C ALA A 18 26.54 -8.18 -4.25
N GLU A 19 27.25 -7.39 -5.06
CA GLU A 19 26.77 -6.09 -5.56
C GLU A 19 25.50 -6.24 -6.39
N LEU A 20 25.45 -7.21 -7.31
CA LEU A 20 24.26 -7.46 -8.13
C LEU A 20 23.08 -7.91 -7.29
N LYS A 21 23.29 -8.78 -6.29
CA LYS A 21 22.23 -9.20 -5.36
C LYS A 21 21.67 -8.01 -4.60
N GLU A 22 22.52 -7.10 -4.14
CA GLU A 22 22.07 -5.90 -3.43
C GLU A 22 21.27 -4.96 -4.34
N ARG A 23 21.78 -4.68 -5.54
CA ARG A 23 21.06 -3.88 -6.55
C ARG A 23 19.67 -4.45 -6.86
N ILE A 24 19.56 -5.77 -7.01
CA ILE A 24 18.28 -6.45 -7.25
C ILE A 24 17.34 -6.27 -6.05
N ARG A 25 17.83 -6.44 -4.81
CA ARG A 25 17.02 -6.23 -3.61
C ARG A 25 16.51 -4.81 -3.50
N THR A 26 17.39 -3.82 -3.70
CA THR A 26 17.03 -2.40 -3.67
C THR A 26 15.98 -2.09 -4.73
N ALA A 27 16.17 -2.54 -5.97
CA ALA A 27 15.23 -2.29 -7.06
C ALA A 27 13.85 -2.92 -6.79
N ARG A 28 13.82 -4.15 -6.24
CA ARG A 28 12.56 -4.81 -5.85
C ARG A 28 11.84 -4.05 -4.74
N LEU A 29 12.57 -3.58 -3.72
CA LEU A 29 12.00 -2.79 -2.64
C LEU A 29 11.38 -1.49 -3.17
N GLN A 30 12.10 -0.75 -4.01
CA GLN A 30 11.61 0.49 -4.61
C GLN A 30 10.36 0.26 -5.46
N ALA A 31 10.34 -0.81 -6.27
CA ALA A 31 9.16 -1.18 -7.04
C ALA A 31 7.97 -1.51 -6.13
N SER A 32 8.18 -2.27 -5.05
CA SER A 32 7.12 -2.58 -4.09
C SER A 32 6.57 -1.33 -3.40
N VAL A 33 7.42 -0.37 -3.04
CA VAL A 33 6.99 0.91 -2.45
C VAL A 33 6.15 1.72 -3.43
N ALA A 34 6.59 1.84 -4.68
CA ALA A 34 5.84 2.54 -5.72
C ALA A 34 4.47 1.89 -5.98
N VAL A 35 4.42 0.57 -6.11
CA VAL A 35 3.17 -0.18 -6.28
C VAL A 35 2.24 -0.01 -5.08
N ASN A 36 2.77 -0.08 -3.85
CA ASN A 36 1.96 0.14 -2.65
C ASN A 36 1.33 1.54 -2.65
N ARG A 37 2.12 2.58 -2.98
CA ARG A 37 1.62 3.96 -3.03
C ARG A 37 0.44 4.10 -3.98
N GLU A 38 0.57 3.63 -5.21
CA GLU A 38 -0.51 3.69 -6.21
C GLU A 38 -1.74 2.88 -5.76
N LEU A 39 -1.53 1.72 -5.14
CA LEU A 39 -2.62 0.90 -4.62
C LEU A 39 -3.40 1.61 -3.51
N ILE A 40 -2.72 2.27 -2.58
CA ILE A 40 -3.38 3.03 -1.50
C ILE A 40 -4.15 4.23 -2.06
N LEU A 41 -3.60 4.94 -3.04
CA LEU A 41 -4.28 6.06 -3.68
C LEU A 41 -5.53 5.61 -4.45
N LEU A 42 -5.45 4.48 -5.16
CA LEU A 42 -6.61 3.87 -5.81
C LEU A 42 -7.69 3.48 -4.80
N TYR A 43 -7.31 2.87 -3.68
CA TYR A 43 -8.26 2.50 -2.63
C TYR A 43 -8.92 3.71 -1.99
N TRP A 44 -8.15 4.78 -1.78
CA TRP A 44 -8.69 6.05 -1.30
C TRP A 44 -9.68 6.66 -2.29
N SER A 45 -9.35 6.71 -3.58
CA SER A 45 -10.21 7.31 -4.61
C SER A 45 -11.52 6.54 -4.79
N ILE A 46 -11.48 5.20 -4.76
CA ILE A 46 -12.69 4.36 -4.73
C ILE A 46 -13.55 4.70 -3.52
N GLY A 47 -12.94 4.83 -2.34
CA GLY A 47 -13.64 5.22 -1.12
C GLY A 47 -14.31 6.59 -1.21
N ARG A 48 -13.62 7.57 -1.80
CA ARG A 48 -14.14 8.92 -2.06
C ARG A 48 -15.34 8.90 -2.99
N GLU A 49 -15.28 8.14 -4.08
CA GLU A 49 -16.39 8.02 -5.02
C GLU A 49 -17.60 7.38 -4.34
N ILE A 50 -17.40 6.32 -3.56
CA ILE A 50 -18.48 5.71 -2.78
C ILE A 50 -19.13 6.75 -1.85
N LEU A 51 -18.35 7.52 -1.09
CA LEU A 51 -18.88 8.56 -0.20
C LEU A 51 -19.68 9.62 -0.96
N ALA A 52 -19.14 10.13 -2.07
CA ALA A 52 -19.80 11.15 -2.88
C ALA A 52 -21.18 10.66 -3.38
N ARG A 53 -21.24 9.42 -3.88
CA ARG A 53 -22.48 8.79 -4.36
C ARG A 53 -23.47 8.50 -3.24
N GLN A 54 -23.00 8.10 -2.06
CA GLN A 54 -23.86 7.93 -0.90
C GLN A 54 -24.53 9.25 -0.49
N THR A 55 -23.80 10.36 -0.49
CA THR A 55 -24.33 11.68 -0.17
C THR A 55 -25.28 12.20 -1.25
N ALA A 56 -24.93 12.05 -2.52
CA ALA A 56 -25.71 12.60 -3.63
C ALA A 56 -26.95 11.78 -3.99
N GLU A 57 -26.87 10.45 -3.91
CA GLU A 57 -27.87 9.53 -4.45
C GLU A 57 -28.48 8.60 -3.38
N GLY A 58 -28.04 8.69 -2.12
CA GLY A 58 -28.59 7.88 -1.03
C GLY A 58 -28.21 6.39 -1.10
N TRP A 59 -27.06 6.06 -1.71
CA TRP A 59 -26.62 4.67 -1.89
C TRP A 59 -26.50 3.92 -0.55
N GLY A 60 -27.33 2.89 -0.36
CA GLY A 60 -27.28 2.01 0.79
C GLY A 60 -26.19 0.93 0.69
N ALA A 61 -26.03 0.14 1.76
CA ALA A 61 -25.02 -0.91 1.87
C ALA A 61 -25.02 -1.95 0.72
N ARG A 62 -26.20 -2.22 0.13
CA ARG A 62 -26.34 -3.17 -0.99
C ARG A 62 -25.59 -2.75 -2.26
N VAL A 63 -25.38 -1.45 -2.46
CA VAL A 63 -24.66 -0.95 -3.65
C VAL A 63 -23.19 -1.31 -3.57
N ILE A 64 -22.59 -1.28 -2.38
CA ILE A 64 -21.19 -1.68 -2.16
C ILE A 64 -21.02 -3.17 -2.47
N ASP A 65 -21.97 -4.02 -2.05
CA ASP A 65 -21.89 -5.45 -2.30
C ASP A 65 -21.99 -5.77 -3.80
N ARG A 66 -22.86 -5.07 -4.55
CA ARG A 66 -22.96 -5.17 -6.02
C ARG A 66 -21.68 -4.68 -6.71
N LEU A 67 -21.19 -3.50 -6.34
CA LEU A 67 -19.98 -2.93 -6.91
C LEU A 67 -18.78 -3.85 -6.70
N ALA A 68 -18.63 -4.42 -5.50
CA ALA A 68 -17.57 -5.39 -5.23
C ALA A 68 -17.69 -6.65 -6.11
N ALA A 69 -18.91 -7.15 -6.33
CA ALA A 69 -19.12 -8.32 -7.19
C ALA A 69 -18.73 -8.03 -8.64
N ASP A 70 -19.17 -6.89 -9.18
CA ASP A 70 -18.85 -6.46 -10.55
C ASP A 70 -17.34 -6.23 -10.72
N LEU A 71 -16.70 -5.50 -9.78
CA LEU A 71 -15.26 -5.24 -9.82
C LEU A 71 -14.42 -6.52 -9.70
N ARG A 72 -14.80 -7.48 -8.85
CA ARG A 72 -14.07 -8.76 -8.73
C ARG A 72 -14.20 -9.63 -9.96
N ARG A 73 -15.32 -9.57 -10.67
CA ARG A 73 -15.50 -10.28 -11.93
C ARG A 73 -14.55 -9.73 -12.99
N ASP A 74 -14.43 -8.41 -13.07
CA ASP A 74 -13.66 -7.75 -14.11
C ASP A 74 -12.16 -7.67 -13.77
N PHE A 75 -11.80 -7.75 -12.48
CA PHE A 75 -10.42 -7.73 -11.97
C PHE A 75 -10.14 -8.90 -11.00
N PRO A 76 -10.12 -10.16 -11.48
CA PRO A 76 -9.99 -11.35 -10.63
C PRO A 76 -8.64 -11.45 -9.90
N ASP A 77 -7.58 -10.89 -10.48
CA ASP A 77 -6.22 -10.92 -9.91
C ASP A 77 -6.01 -9.90 -8.78
N MET A 78 -7.03 -9.08 -8.48
CA MET A 78 -6.98 -8.04 -7.46
C MET A 78 -7.80 -8.45 -6.21
N PRO A 79 -7.19 -9.17 -5.24
CA PRO A 79 -7.91 -9.68 -4.06
C PRO A 79 -8.44 -8.57 -3.15
N GLY A 80 -7.95 -7.33 -3.34
CA GLY A 80 -8.35 -6.14 -2.60
C GLY A 80 -9.79 -5.68 -2.81
N LEU A 81 -10.51 -6.18 -3.82
CA LEU A 81 -11.83 -5.67 -4.22
C LEU A 81 -13.01 -6.40 -3.56
N SER A 82 -12.81 -6.97 -2.37
CA SER A 82 -13.90 -7.61 -1.61
C SER A 82 -14.91 -6.59 -1.06
N PRO A 83 -16.18 -6.97 -0.81
CA PRO A 83 -17.16 -6.07 -0.21
C PRO A 83 -16.71 -5.48 1.12
N ARG A 84 -16.00 -6.28 1.92
CA ARG A 84 -15.39 -5.83 3.18
C ARG A 84 -14.34 -4.73 2.92
N ASN A 85 -13.46 -4.94 1.95
CA ASN A 85 -12.44 -3.94 1.64
C ASN A 85 -13.02 -2.67 1.05
N LEU A 86 -14.07 -2.72 0.23
CA LEU A 86 -14.72 -1.50 -0.25
C LEU A 86 -15.34 -0.69 0.91
N LYS A 87 -15.89 -1.38 1.94
CA LYS A 87 -16.36 -0.71 3.17
C LYS A 87 -15.19 -0.04 3.91
N TYR A 88 -14.02 -0.66 3.93
CA TYR A 88 -12.80 -0.05 4.47
C TYR A 88 -12.26 1.09 3.61
N MET A 89 -12.28 0.99 2.29
CA MET A 89 -11.91 2.07 1.36
C MET A 89 -12.74 3.32 1.63
N ARG A 90 -14.06 3.13 1.77
CA ARG A 90 -15.00 4.19 2.17
C ARG A 90 -14.61 4.80 3.53
N ALA A 91 -14.45 3.98 4.57
CA ALA A 91 -14.07 4.46 5.90
C ALA A 91 -12.69 5.14 5.91
N PHE A 92 -11.76 4.68 5.08
CA PHE A 92 -10.44 5.24 4.91
C PHE A 92 -10.49 6.62 4.26
N ALA A 93 -11.28 6.78 3.20
CA ALA A 93 -11.52 8.07 2.56
C ALA A 93 -12.24 9.07 3.49
N GLU A 94 -13.13 8.58 4.35
CA GLU A 94 -13.79 9.38 5.39
C GLU A 94 -12.80 9.81 6.48
N ALA A 95 -11.91 8.90 6.89
CA ALA A 95 -10.87 9.13 7.89
C ALA A 95 -9.76 10.09 7.44
N PHE A 96 -9.48 10.14 6.14
CA PHE A 96 -8.46 10.98 5.53
C PHE A 96 -9.04 11.78 4.35
N PRO A 97 -9.74 12.89 4.60
CA PRO A 97 -10.49 13.60 3.56
C PRO A 97 -9.62 14.38 2.56
N LYS A 98 -8.34 14.62 2.88
CA LYS A 98 -7.39 15.39 2.05
C LYS A 98 -6.39 14.46 1.38
N GLU A 99 -6.26 14.56 0.06
CA GLU A 99 -5.39 13.69 -0.74
C GLU A 99 -3.91 13.88 -0.37
N GLU A 100 -3.50 15.10 -0.04
CA GLU A 100 -2.12 15.43 0.30
C GLU A 100 -1.64 14.66 1.54
N ILE A 101 -2.54 14.48 2.52
CA ILE A 101 -2.26 13.69 3.73
C ILE A 101 -2.07 12.21 3.38
N VAL A 102 -2.89 11.70 2.47
CA VAL A 102 -2.82 10.30 2.00
C VAL A 102 -1.49 10.08 1.28
N GLN A 103 -1.13 10.96 0.35
CA GLN A 103 0.11 10.85 -0.41
C GLN A 103 1.37 10.94 0.45
N GLN A 104 1.40 11.81 1.46
CA GLN A 104 2.59 12.07 2.25
C GLN A 104 2.87 11.01 3.32
N VAL A 105 1.83 10.51 4.00
CA VAL A 105 2.00 9.68 5.20
C VAL A 105 1.44 8.28 4.99
N VAL A 106 0.21 8.21 4.51
CA VAL A 106 -0.60 7.00 4.64
C VAL A 106 -0.36 6.02 3.48
N ALA A 107 0.01 6.53 2.30
CA ALA A 107 0.40 5.74 1.13
C ALA A 107 1.74 5.02 1.30
N GLN A 108 2.52 5.40 2.33
CA GLN A 108 3.76 4.72 2.69
C GLN A 108 3.53 3.50 3.58
N LEU A 109 2.33 3.36 4.14
CA LEU A 109 1.97 2.23 4.99
C LEU A 109 1.29 1.14 4.17
N PRO A 110 1.48 -0.15 4.51
CA PRO A 110 0.71 -1.24 3.91
C PRO A 110 -0.78 -1.07 4.18
N TRP A 111 -1.63 -1.49 3.23
CA TRP A 111 -3.10 -1.36 3.35
C TRP A 111 -3.67 -1.87 4.68
N GLY A 112 -3.22 -3.03 5.15
CA GLY A 112 -3.70 -3.58 6.43
C GLY A 112 -3.36 -2.73 7.64
N HIS A 113 -2.25 -1.98 7.61
CA HIS A 113 -1.90 -1.02 8.66
C HIS A 113 -2.90 0.15 8.66
N ASN A 114 -3.18 0.69 7.47
CA ASN A 114 -4.14 1.78 7.29
C ASN A 114 -5.55 1.41 7.78
N VAL A 115 -6.01 0.20 7.46
CA VAL A 115 -7.28 -0.33 7.99
C VAL A 115 -7.29 -0.33 9.51
N LYS A 116 -6.22 -0.84 10.15
CA LYS A 116 -6.14 -0.90 11.61
C LYS A 116 -6.16 0.48 12.27
N LEU A 117 -5.46 1.47 11.70
CA LEU A 117 -5.48 2.85 12.20
C LEU A 117 -6.89 3.45 12.16
N VAL A 118 -7.64 3.20 11.08
CA VAL A 118 -9.03 3.66 10.95
C VAL A 118 -9.97 2.95 11.94
N GLU A 119 -9.75 1.66 12.17
CA GLU A 119 -10.56 0.88 13.12
C GLU A 119 -10.31 1.30 14.57
N ALA A 120 -9.04 1.37 14.96
CA ALA A 120 -8.62 1.58 16.35
C ALA A 120 -8.73 3.04 16.81
N LEU A 121 -8.39 4.00 15.95
CA LEU A 121 -8.25 5.40 16.34
C LEU A 121 -9.39 6.23 15.76
N LYS A 122 -10.23 6.83 16.62
CA LYS A 122 -11.36 7.67 16.20
C LYS A 122 -10.96 9.13 16.02
N ASP A 123 -10.03 9.61 16.85
CA ASP A 123 -9.50 10.97 16.75
C ASP A 123 -8.62 11.12 15.48
N PRO A 124 -8.92 12.07 14.59
CA PRO A 124 -8.14 12.27 13.37
C PRO A 124 -6.68 12.69 13.60
N ALA A 125 -6.42 13.49 14.65
CA ALA A 125 -5.08 13.97 14.97
C ALA A 125 -4.22 12.83 15.54
N GLU A 126 -4.79 12.02 16.43
CA GLU A 126 -4.14 10.81 16.95
C GLU A 126 -3.82 9.82 15.83
N ARG A 127 -4.81 9.53 14.97
CA ARG A 127 -4.62 8.65 13.81
C ARG A 127 -3.48 9.10 12.91
N LEU A 128 -3.40 10.40 12.63
CA LEU A 128 -2.35 10.96 11.79
C LEU A 128 -0.98 10.98 12.49
N TRP A 129 -0.96 11.18 13.81
CA TRP A 129 0.26 11.08 14.61
C TRP A 129 0.83 9.66 14.54
N TYR A 130 0.02 8.63 14.81
CA TYR A 130 0.46 7.24 14.72
C TYR A 130 0.87 6.83 13.30
N ALA A 131 0.14 7.29 12.26
CA ALA A 131 0.54 7.03 10.88
C ALA A 131 1.94 7.59 10.56
N ARG A 132 2.27 8.78 11.07
CA ARG A 132 3.61 9.37 10.91
C ARG A 132 4.67 8.58 11.68
N GLN A 133 4.41 8.24 12.94
CA GLN A 133 5.34 7.46 13.76
C GLN A 133 5.61 6.08 13.16
N ALA A 134 4.56 5.43 12.63
CA ALA A 134 4.70 4.14 11.96
C ALA A 134 5.58 4.22 10.70
N PHE A 135 5.47 5.31 9.94
CA PHE A 135 6.32 5.55 8.78
C PHE A 135 7.77 5.86 9.19
N GLU A 136 7.98 6.77 10.14
CA GLU A 136 9.31 7.21 10.59
C GLU A 136 10.11 6.10 11.26
N HIS A 137 9.45 5.25 12.06
CA HIS A 137 10.10 4.22 12.85
C HIS A 137 9.91 2.80 12.31
N GLY A 138 9.22 2.65 11.17
CA GLY A 138 8.94 1.35 10.55
C GLY A 138 8.11 0.42 11.44
N TRP A 139 7.17 0.97 12.23
CA TRP A 139 6.37 0.14 13.13
C TRP A 139 5.51 -0.85 12.35
N SER A 140 5.54 -2.10 12.81
CA SER A 140 4.69 -3.15 12.26
C SER A 140 3.22 -2.85 12.55
N ARG A 141 2.33 -3.51 11.80
CA ARG A 141 0.86 -3.49 11.98
C ARG A 141 0.36 -3.78 13.40
N SER A 142 1.23 -4.20 14.31
CA SER A 142 0.91 -4.56 15.70
C SER A 142 0.80 -3.34 16.62
N CYS A 143 1.52 -2.25 16.32
CA CYS A 143 1.38 -1.01 17.08
C CYS A 143 0.03 -0.35 16.78
N PRO A 144 -0.64 0.25 17.79
CA PRO A 144 -1.74 1.17 17.56
C PRO A 144 -1.26 2.41 16.81
#